data_AF-A0A917ELW1-F1
#
_entry.id   AF-A0A917ELW1-F1
#
_cell.length_a   1.000
_cell.length_b   1.000
_cell.length_c   1.000
_cell.angle_alpha   90.00
_cell.angle_beta   90.00
_cell.angle_gamma   90.00
#
_symmetry.space_group_name_H-M   'P 1'
#
loop_
_entity.id
_entity.type
_entity.pdbx_description
1 polymer ?
#
loop_
_entity_poly.entity_id
_entity_poly.type
_entity_poly.pdbx_seq_one_letter_code
_entity_poly.pdbx_strand_id
1 'polypeptide(L)'
;MLGGKGGFGGKARRANFVQSDQKLADKLNSSPELASRFGMESGNINVRDIKKYREENKLTWHELNDVKTMQLVPTVINGEFGHLGGVGEINAGAFKPGGFANRHKEEFVK
;
A
#
# COMPACT_ATOMS: atom_id res chain seq x y z
N MET A 1 1.90 7.72 3.85
CA MET A 1 0.93 7.83 2.75
C MET A 1 0.08 9.08 2.92
N LEU A 2 -0.61 9.55 1.86
CA LEU A 2 -1.55 10.67 1.98
C LEU A 2 -2.87 10.17 2.58
N GLY A 3 -3.42 10.93 3.54
CA GLY A 3 -4.73 10.70 4.15
C GLY A 3 -5.71 11.82 3.80
N GLY A 4 -7.03 11.54 3.88
CA GLY A 4 -8.06 12.56 3.67
C GLY A 4 -9.47 12.08 4.04
N LYS A 5 -10.37 13.01 4.39
CA LYS A 5 -11.80 12.74 4.65
C LYS A 5 -12.66 13.07 3.42
N GLY A 6 -13.76 12.34 3.22
CA GLY A 6 -14.71 12.57 2.13
C GLY A 6 -14.05 12.50 0.73
N GLY A 7 -14.38 13.44 -0.16
CA GLY A 7 -13.84 13.48 -1.53
C GLY A 7 -12.30 13.62 -1.61
N PHE A 8 -11.65 14.12 -0.56
CA PHE A 8 -10.19 14.18 -0.46
C PHE A 8 -9.58 12.82 -0.15
N GLY A 9 -10.31 11.91 0.49
CA GLY A 9 -9.88 10.52 0.72
C GLY A 9 -9.70 9.75 -0.58
N GLY A 10 -10.64 9.91 -1.53
CA GLY A 10 -10.52 9.30 -2.86
C GLY A 10 -9.34 9.85 -3.68
N LYS A 11 -9.04 11.14 -3.56
CA LYS A 11 -7.85 11.75 -4.19
C LYS A 11 -6.56 11.21 -3.57
N ALA A 12 -6.48 11.15 -2.24
CA ALA A 12 -5.32 10.62 -1.52
C ALA A 12 -5.05 9.15 -1.88
N ARG A 13 -6.10 8.32 -1.96
CA ARG A 13 -5.99 6.92 -2.41
C ARG A 13 -5.38 6.81 -3.80
N ARG A 14 -5.88 7.59 -4.78
CA ARG A 14 -5.35 7.57 -6.15
C ARG A 14 -3.87 7.95 -6.18
N ALA A 15 -3.48 8.97 -5.42
CA ALA A 15 -2.08 9.38 -5.32
C ALA A 15 -1.19 8.27 -4.70
N ASN A 16 -1.66 7.61 -3.64
CA ASN A 16 -0.93 6.49 -3.02
C ASN A 16 -0.77 5.30 -3.98
N PHE A 17 -1.77 5.03 -4.81
CA PHE A 17 -1.70 3.98 -5.84
C PHE A 17 -0.63 4.31 -6.88
N VAL A 18 -0.63 5.53 -7.43
CA VAL A 18 0.37 5.96 -8.42
C VAL A 18 1.78 5.89 -7.83
N GLN A 19 1.96 6.31 -6.57
CA GLN A 19 3.25 6.22 -5.89
C GLN A 19 3.70 4.76 -5.71
N SER A 20 2.79 3.87 -5.38
CA SER A 20 3.10 2.44 -5.19
C SER A 20 3.43 1.76 -6.51
N ASP A 21 2.70 2.09 -7.57
CA ASP A 21 2.98 1.63 -8.93
C ASP A 21 4.38 2.08 -9.39
N GLN A 22 4.76 3.34 -9.16
CA GLN A 22 6.10 3.85 -9.48
C GLN A 22 7.18 3.08 -8.71
N LYS A 23 7.02 2.90 -7.39
CA LYS A 23 8.00 2.19 -6.56
C LYS A 23 8.18 0.72 -6.99
N LEU A 24 7.10 0.07 -7.44
CA LEU A 24 7.21 -1.28 -7.97
C LEU A 24 7.96 -1.28 -9.30
N ALA A 25 7.63 -0.37 -10.22
CA ALA A 25 8.33 -0.23 -11.49
C ALA A 25 9.84 -0.03 -11.29
N ASP A 26 10.25 0.87 -10.39
CA ASP A 26 11.66 1.14 -10.07
C ASP A 26 12.38 -0.12 -9.57
N LYS A 27 11.72 -0.91 -8.71
CA LYS A 27 12.27 -2.18 -8.20
C LYS A 27 12.41 -3.23 -9.29
N LEU A 28 11.41 -3.39 -10.16
CA LEU A 28 11.46 -4.36 -11.25
C LEU A 28 12.51 -3.97 -12.30
N ASN A 29 12.64 -2.68 -12.60
CA ASN A 29 13.70 -2.20 -13.50
C ASN A 29 15.10 -2.40 -12.91
N SER A 30 15.23 -2.41 -11.59
CA SER A 30 16.50 -2.61 -10.89
C SER A 30 16.86 -4.08 -10.65
N SER A 31 15.96 -5.04 -10.95
CA SER A 31 16.21 -6.48 -10.78
C SER A 31 15.51 -7.31 -11.87
N PRO A 32 16.27 -7.80 -12.86
CA PRO A 32 15.75 -8.70 -13.90
C PRO A 32 15.09 -9.96 -13.33
N GLU A 33 15.64 -10.55 -12.26
CA GLU A 33 15.09 -11.74 -11.63
C GLU A 33 13.71 -11.47 -11.02
N LEU A 34 13.55 -10.31 -10.38
CA LEU A 34 12.26 -9.90 -9.83
C LEU A 34 11.28 -9.59 -10.96
N ALA A 35 11.69 -8.86 -12.01
CA ALA A 35 10.84 -8.61 -13.17
C ALA A 35 10.32 -9.91 -13.79
N SER A 36 11.19 -10.90 -13.95
CA SER A 36 10.83 -12.22 -14.50
C SER A 36 9.77 -12.94 -13.66
N ARG A 37 9.80 -12.83 -12.32
CA ARG A 37 8.75 -13.39 -11.45
C ARG A 37 7.38 -12.74 -11.66
N PHE A 38 7.35 -11.50 -12.14
CA PHE A 38 6.13 -10.79 -12.53
C PHE A 38 5.79 -11.00 -14.02
N GLY A 39 6.54 -11.84 -14.74
CA GLY A 39 6.36 -12.03 -16.19
C GLY A 39 6.73 -10.80 -17.02
N MET A 40 7.63 -9.95 -16.51
CA MET A 40 8.06 -8.70 -17.14
C MET A 40 9.54 -8.71 -17.48
N GLU A 41 9.94 -7.85 -18.42
CA GLU A 41 11.33 -7.56 -18.74
C GLU A 41 11.78 -6.26 -18.05
N SER A 42 12.90 -6.30 -17.32
CA SER A 42 13.43 -5.12 -16.62
C SER A 42 14.03 -4.10 -17.57
N GLY A 43 13.95 -2.81 -17.21
CA GLY A 43 14.70 -1.72 -17.85
C GLY A 43 13.81 -0.65 -18.48
N ASN A 44 12.57 -0.97 -18.82
CA ASN A 44 11.60 -0.03 -19.41
C ASN A 44 10.18 -0.14 -18.82
N ILE A 45 10.03 -0.74 -17.63
CA ILE A 45 8.74 -0.86 -16.96
C ILE A 45 8.33 0.51 -16.43
N ASN A 46 7.14 0.99 -16.78
CA ASN A 46 6.59 2.25 -16.30
C ASN A 46 5.34 2.06 -15.44
N VAL A 47 4.86 3.15 -14.83
CA VAL A 47 3.67 3.15 -13.95
C VAL A 47 2.43 2.56 -14.63
N ARG A 48 2.25 2.77 -15.93
CA ARG A 48 1.10 2.26 -16.68
C ARG A 48 1.17 0.75 -16.85
N ASP A 49 2.37 0.19 -17.04
CA ASP A 49 2.57 -1.26 -17.14
C ASP A 49 2.21 -1.96 -15.83
N ILE A 50 2.65 -1.39 -14.70
CA ILE A 50 2.28 -1.89 -13.37
C ILE A 50 0.77 -1.80 -13.17
N LYS A 51 0.16 -0.67 -13.51
CA LYS A 51 -1.30 -0.51 -13.40
C LYS A 51 -2.04 -1.57 -14.22
N LYS A 52 -1.64 -1.77 -15.49
CA LYS A 52 -2.24 -2.77 -16.38
C LYS A 52 -2.07 -4.18 -15.81
N TYR A 53 -0.87 -4.53 -15.36
CA TYR A 53 -0.61 -5.81 -14.69
C TYR A 53 -1.53 -6.04 -13.50
N ARG A 54 -1.75 -5.03 -12.66
CA ARG A 54 -2.68 -5.13 -11.53
C ARG A 54 -4.12 -5.38 -11.97
N GLU A 55 -4.58 -4.68 -13.01
CA GLU A 55 -5.93 -4.83 -13.54
C GLU A 55 -6.15 -6.22 -14.15
N GLU A 56 -5.20 -6.71 -14.94
CA GLU A 56 -5.23 -8.04 -15.57
C GLU A 56 -5.18 -9.17 -14.55
N ASN A 57 -4.35 -9.03 -13.51
CA ASN A 57 -4.20 -10.03 -12.46
C ASN A 57 -5.17 -9.84 -11.27
N LYS A 58 -6.11 -8.89 -11.38
CA LYS A 58 -7.09 -8.58 -10.33
C LYS A 58 -6.43 -8.32 -8.96
N LEU A 59 -5.41 -7.47 -8.95
CA LEU A 59 -4.65 -7.06 -7.77
C LEU A 59 -4.97 -5.61 -7.36
N THR A 60 -4.89 -5.32 -6.07
CA THR A 60 -5.03 -3.98 -5.50
C THR A 60 -3.91 -3.70 -4.50
N TRP A 61 -3.55 -2.43 -4.34
CA TRP A 61 -2.73 -2.02 -3.21
C TRP A 61 -3.59 -1.93 -1.94
N HIS A 62 -3.13 -2.59 -0.88
CA HIS A 62 -3.70 -2.56 0.46
C HIS A 62 -2.75 -1.81 1.40
N GLU A 63 -3.30 -0.84 2.13
CA GLU A 63 -2.57 -0.02 3.09
C GLU A 63 -2.55 -0.70 4.46
N LEU A 64 -1.36 -1.01 4.98
CA LEU A 64 -1.21 -1.55 6.33
C LEU A 64 -1.40 -0.49 7.42
N ASN A 65 -1.68 -0.95 8.64
CA ASN A 65 -1.91 -0.12 9.83
C ASN A 65 -0.71 0.75 10.25
N ASP A 66 0.48 0.52 9.69
CA ASP A 66 1.66 1.34 9.94
C ASP A 66 1.66 2.67 9.14
N VAL A 67 0.69 2.88 8.24
CA VAL A 67 0.52 4.09 7.40
C VAL A 67 1.70 4.35 6.44
N LYS A 68 2.59 3.35 6.31
CA LYS A 68 3.84 3.44 5.56
C LYS A 68 3.93 2.38 4.48
N THR A 69 3.37 1.21 4.73
CA THR A 69 3.55 0.04 3.88
C THR A 69 2.30 -0.23 3.05
N MET A 70 2.51 -0.37 1.74
CA MET A 70 1.51 -0.86 0.79
C MET A 70 1.87 -2.28 0.38
N GLN A 71 0.89 -3.18 0.42
CA GLN A 71 1.02 -4.55 -0.05
C GLN A 71 0.17 -4.76 -1.30
N LEU A 72 0.73 -5.47 -2.28
CA LEU A 72 -0.02 -5.89 -3.45
C LEU A 72 -0.75 -7.19 -3.13
N VAL A 73 -2.09 -7.15 -3.13
CA VAL A 73 -2.93 -8.28 -2.73
C VAL A 73 -4.02 -8.56 -3.76
N PRO A 74 -4.55 -9.78 -3.85
CA PRO A 74 -5.72 -10.07 -4.67
C PRO A 74 -6.93 -9.22 -4.26
N THR A 75 -7.61 -8.64 -5.25
CA THR A 75 -8.79 -7.79 -5.05
C THR A 75 -9.93 -8.54 -4.36
N VAL A 76 -10.09 -9.84 -4.65
CA VAL A 76 -11.11 -10.68 -3.99
C VAL A 76 -10.84 -10.76 -2.48
N ILE A 77 -9.59 -11.03 -2.08
CA ILE A 77 -9.21 -11.08 -0.67
C ILE A 77 -9.44 -9.73 0.00
N ASN A 78 -8.98 -8.64 -0.61
CA ASN A 78 -9.20 -7.29 -0.07
C ASN A 78 -10.69 -6.90 -0.03
N GLY A 79 -11.51 -7.44 -0.93
CA GLY A 79 -12.96 -7.22 -0.94
C GLY A 79 -13.64 -7.90 0.24
N GLU A 80 -13.29 -9.16 0.53
CA GLU A 80 -13.93 -9.93 1.59
C GLU A 80 -13.57 -9.46 3.01
N PHE A 81 -12.34 -9.00 3.22
CA PHE A 81 -11.94 -8.43 4.52
C PHE A 81 -12.30 -6.94 4.66
N GLY A 82 -12.87 -6.31 3.62
CA GLY A 82 -13.20 -4.89 3.62
C GLY A 82 -11.98 -3.96 3.78
N HIS A 83 -12.22 -2.71 4.18
CA HIS A 83 -11.15 -1.74 4.49
C HIS A 83 -10.65 -1.88 5.94
N LEU A 84 -10.33 -3.10 6.37
CA LEU A 84 -9.61 -3.31 7.63
C LEU A 84 -8.12 -3.04 7.38
N GLY A 85 -7.71 -1.79 7.50
CA GLY A 85 -6.33 -1.37 7.30
C GLY A 85 -6.13 0.14 7.08
N GLY A 86 -5.10 0.72 7.70
CA GLY A 86 -4.50 1.99 7.31
C GLY A 86 -5.14 3.27 7.88
N VAL A 87 -4.89 4.41 7.23
CA VAL A 87 -5.41 5.74 7.63
C VAL A 87 -6.95 5.79 7.65
N GLY A 88 -7.61 4.91 6.89
CA GLY A 88 -9.07 4.80 6.85
C GLY A 88 -9.67 4.41 8.21
N GLU A 89 -9.10 3.41 8.88
CA GLU A 89 -9.57 2.96 10.21
C GLU A 89 -9.25 3.98 11.30
N ILE A 90 -8.09 4.64 11.21
CA ILE A 90 -7.71 5.74 12.12
C ILE A 90 -8.71 6.91 12.00
N ASN A 91 -9.08 7.28 10.77
CA ASN A 91 -10.02 8.38 10.53
C ASN A 91 -11.49 8.03 10.81
N ALA A 92 -11.86 6.75 10.77
CA ALA A 92 -13.17 6.24 11.14
C ALA A 92 -13.36 6.08 12.67
N GLY A 93 -12.32 6.36 13.47
CA GLY A 93 -12.39 6.31 14.93
C GLY A 93 -12.17 4.92 15.53
N ALA A 94 -11.68 3.94 14.75
CA ALA A 94 -11.41 2.59 15.26
C ALA A 94 -10.21 2.54 16.23
N PHE A 95 -9.29 3.51 16.13
CA PHE A 95 -8.18 3.67 17.06
C PHE A 95 -8.33 4.97 17.87
N LYS A 96 -8.81 4.85 19.11
CA LYS A 96 -8.64 5.91 20.10
C LYS A 96 -7.16 6.00 20.49
N PRO A 97 -6.62 7.19 20.82
CA PRO A 97 -5.34 7.29 21.51
C PRO A 97 -5.42 6.44 22.80
N GLY A 98 -4.63 5.36 22.88
CA GLY A 98 -4.66 4.40 23.99
C GLY A 98 -5.04 2.95 23.63
N GLY A 99 -5.47 2.66 22.40
CA GLY A 99 -5.71 1.28 21.93
C GLY A 99 -4.47 0.67 21.26
N PHE A 100 -4.02 -0.49 21.76
CA PHE A 100 -2.97 -1.40 21.22
C PHE A 100 -1.57 -0.84 20.88
N ALA A 101 -1.31 0.46 21.02
CA ALA A 101 -0.03 1.09 20.67
C ALA A 101 0.94 1.32 21.85
N ASN A 102 0.73 0.69 23.01
CA ASN A 102 1.73 0.70 24.08
C ASN A 102 2.56 -0.59 24.05
N ARG A 103 3.66 -0.58 23.30
CA ARG A 103 4.88 -1.23 23.81
C ARG A 103 5.66 -0.14 24.54
N HIS A 104 5.71 -0.30 25.85
CA HIS A 104 6.41 0.56 26.79
C HIS A 104 7.81 0.91 26.25
N LYS A 105 8.09 2.21 26.12
CA LYS A 105 9.46 2.70 26.21
C LYS A 105 9.83 2.62 27.69
N GLU A 106 10.40 1.51 28.12
CA GLU A 106 11.14 1.52 29.39
C GLU A 106 12.51 2.14 29.15
N GLU A 107 12.78 3.12 30.00
CA GLU A 107 13.96 3.95 30.06
C GLU A 107 15.21 3.12 30.33
N PHE A 108 16.26 3.30 29.54
CA PHE A 108 17.62 3.08 30.02
C PHE A 108 18.26 4.45 30.24
N VAL A 109 18.01 5.00 31.42
CA VAL A 109 18.93 5.92 32.07
C VAL A 109 19.72 5.08 33.08
N LYS A 110 21.03 4.96 32.83
CA LYS A 110 22.04 4.83 33.88
C LYS A 110 23.21 5.71 33.48
#